data_AF-A0A3C1UDA9-F1
#
_entry.id   AF-A0A3C1UDA9-F1
#
_cell.length_a   1.000
_cell.length_b   1.000
_cell.length_c   1.000
_cell.angle_alpha   90.00
_cell.angle_beta   90.00
_cell.angle_gamma   90.00
#
_symmetry.space_group_name_H-M   'P 1'
#
loop_
_entity.id
_entity.type
_entity.pdbx_description
1 polymer ?
#
loop_
_entity_poly.entity_id
_entity_poly.type
_entity_poly.pdbx_seq_one_letter_code
_entity_poly.pdbx_strand_id
1 'polypeptide(L)' 'MKTKDYILQLIDEGEHEHQDFKYQISDAKKIARSISAFANNSGGRLLVGVKDNGHI' A
#
# COMPACT_ATOMS: atom_id res chain seq x y z
N MET A 1 4.70 2.97 20.74
CA MET A 1 5.19 3.37 19.39
C MET A 1 4.22 4.38 18.82
N LYS A 2 4.66 5.52 18.31
CA LYS A 2 3.75 6.50 17.70
C LYS A 2 3.34 5.97 16.32
N THR A 3 2.08 6.08 15.94
CA THR A 3 1.53 5.59 14.66
C THR A 3 2.27 6.13 13.43
N LYS A 4 2.88 7.33 13.55
CA LYS A 4 3.75 7.90 12.52
C LYS A 4 4.98 7.04 12.23
N ASP A 5 5.61 6.47 13.27
CA ASP A 5 6.79 5.64 13.10
C ASP A 5 6.46 4.36 12.34
N TYR A 6 5.28 3.78 12.61
CA TYR A 6 4.83 2.57 11.93
C TYR A 6 4.69 2.77 10.43
N ILE A 7 3.97 3.81 9.97
CA ILE A 7 3.80 4.06 8.53
C ILE A 7 5.13 4.39 7.86
N LEU A 8 6.03 5.12 8.52
CA LEU A 8 7.37 5.39 7.98
C LEU A 8 8.20 4.12 7.82
N GLN A 9 8.13 3.18 8.77
CA GLN A 9 8.75 1.87 8.61
C GLN A 9 8.18 1.10 7.42
N LEU A 10 6.86 1.16 7.20
CA LEU A 10 6.25 0.52 6.04
C LEU A 10 6.74 1.16 4.74
N ILE A 11 6.83 2.49 4.68
CA ILE A 11 7.35 3.19 3.51
C ILE A 11 8.80 2.79 3.24
N ASP A 12 9.62 2.64 4.29
CA ASP A 12 11.03 2.19 4.20
C ASP A 12 11.16 0.73 3.75
N GLU A 13 10.23 -0.15 4.15
CA GLU A 13 10.15 -1.54 3.67
C GLU A 13 9.87 -1.65 2.15
N GLY A 14 9.30 -0.60 1.54
CA GLY A 14 9.06 -0.53 0.10
C GLY A 14 7.87 -1.34 -0.40
N GLU A 15 7.79 -1.55 -1.72
CA GLU A 15 6.73 -2.33 -2.37
C GLU A 15 7.16 -3.80 -2.51
N HIS A 16 6.29 -4.73 -2.11
CA HIS A 16 6.54 -6.18 -2.18
C HIS A 16 5.22 -6.97 -2.28
N GLU A 17 5.27 -8.31 -2.33
CA GLU A 17 4.08 -9.14 -2.59
C GLU A 17 2.87 -8.90 -1.65
N HIS A 18 3.14 -8.52 -0.39
CA HIS A 18 2.12 -8.19 0.61
C HIS A 18 1.91 -6.68 0.82
N GLN A 19 2.53 -5.82 0.01
CA GLN A 19 2.50 -4.37 0.20
C GLN A 19 2.55 -3.63 -1.14
N ASP A 20 1.48 -2.94 -1.47
CA ASP A 20 1.36 -2.15 -2.70
C ASP A 20 1.22 -0.66 -2.37
N PHE A 21 1.87 0.21 -3.16
CA PHE A 21 1.78 1.66 -3.06
C PHE A 21 0.82 2.21 -4.11
N LYS A 22 -0.04 3.14 -3.69
CA LYS A 22 -0.92 3.88 -4.58
C LYS A 22 -0.95 5.35 -4.19
N TYR A 23 -0.42 6.20 -5.07
CA TYR A 23 -0.48 7.64 -4.84
C TYR A 23 -1.92 8.18 -4.83
N GLN A 24 -2.72 7.78 -5.83
CA GLN A 24 -4.12 8.20 -5.92
C GLN A 24 -5.01 7.06 -6.41
N ILE A 25 -6.15 6.91 -5.76
CA ILE A 25 -7.25 6.09 -6.25
C ILE A 25 -8.04 6.91 -7.25
N SER A 26 -7.95 6.54 -8.53
CA SER A 26 -8.74 7.15 -9.60
C SER A 26 -10.07 6.43 -9.85
N ASP A 27 -10.19 5.16 -9.49
CA ASP A 27 -11.35 4.32 -9.80
C ASP A 27 -11.48 3.20 -8.75
N ALA A 28 -12.70 2.99 -8.25
CA ALA A 28 -13.02 1.92 -7.31
C ALA A 28 -12.70 0.53 -7.87
N LYS A 29 -12.84 0.31 -9.20
CA LYS A 29 -12.51 -0.96 -9.85
C LYS A 29 -11.03 -1.29 -9.76
N LYS A 30 -10.15 -0.28 -9.78
CA LYS A 30 -8.70 -0.48 -9.64
C LYS A 30 -8.36 -1.00 -8.24
N ILE A 31 -8.95 -0.41 -7.19
CA ILE A 31 -8.79 -0.92 -5.82
C ILE A 31 -9.36 -2.32 -5.71
N ALA A 32 -10.58 -2.55 -6.21
CA ALA A 32 -11.24 -3.83 -6.07
C ALA A 32 -10.36 -4.97 -6.61
N ARG A 33 -9.66 -4.75 -7.73
CA ARG A 33 -8.68 -5.71 -8.27
C ARG A 33 -7.49 -5.94 -7.33
N SER A 34 -6.88 -4.88 -6.79
CA SER A 34 -5.78 -5.02 -5.82
C SER A 34 -6.21 -5.73 -4.54
N ILE A 35 -7.40 -5.40 -4.00
CA ILE A 35 -7.96 -6.08 -2.82
C ILE A 35 -8.23 -7.54 -3.13
N SER A 36 -8.86 -7.86 -4.27
CA SER A 36 -9.10 -9.25 -4.67
C SER A 36 -7.80 -10.02 -4.87
N ALA A 37 -6.77 -9.40 -5.45
CA ALA A 37 -5.46 -10.02 -5.63
C ALA A 37 -4.80 -10.34 -4.28
N PHE A 38 -4.85 -9.42 -3.31
CA PHE A 38 -4.36 -9.69 -1.96
C PHE A 38 -5.16 -10.77 -1.24
N ALA A 39 -6.50 -10.72 -1.32
CA ALA A 39 -7.37 -11.69 -0.67
C ALA A 39 -7.21 -13.11 -1.25
N ASN A 40 -6.89 -13.22 -2.54
CA ASN A 40 -6.65 -14.49 -3.23
C ASN A 40 -5.21 -15.03 -3.05
N ASN A 41 -4.31 -14.23 -2.48
CA ASN A 41 -2.94 -14.62 -2.14
C ASN A 41 -2.77 -14.67 -0.61
N SER A 42 -1.56 -14.58 -0.07
CA SER A 42 -1.32 -14.59 1.39
C SER A 42 -1.71 -13.28 2.12
N GLY A 43 -2.60 -12.48 1.53
CA GLY A 43 -3.01 -11.18 2.07
C GLY A 43 -2.07 -10.03 1.71
N GLY A 44 -2.34 -8.86 2.28
CA GLY A 44 -1.48 -7.70 2.08
C GLY A 44 -2.09 -6.39 2.58
N ARG A 45 -1.35 -5.30 2.37
CA ARG A 45 -1.71 -3.94 2.76
C ARG A 45 -1.49 -2.98 1.61
N LEU A 46 -2.41 -2.03 1.47
CA LEU A 46 -2.35 -0.98 0.46
C LEU A 46 -2.03 0.35 1.15
N LEU A 47 -0.87 0.94 0.87
CA LEU A 47 -0.57 2.29 1.34
C LEU A 47 -1.01 3.31 0.28
N VAL A 48 -1.99 4.11 0.66
CA VAL A 48 -2.60 5.12 -0.21
C VAL A 48 -2.08 6.50 0.15
N GLY A 49 -1.70 7.29 -0.86
CA GLY A 49 -1.15 8.64 -0.68
C GLY A 49 0.38 8.68 -0.57
N VAL A 50 1.07 7.57 -0.85
CA VAL A 50 2.54 7.51 -0.90
C VAL A 50 2.96 7.60 -2.36
N LYS A 51 3.88 8.51 -2.71
CA LYS A 51 4.49 8.52 -4.05
C LYS A 51 5.61 7.48 -4.13
N ASP A 52 5.87 6.97 -5.34
CA ASP A 52 6.88 5.95 -5.65
C ASP A 52 8.32 6.30 -5.19
N ASN A 53 8.56 7.56 -4.84
CA ASN A 53 9.81 8.10 -4.32
C ASN A 53 9.92 8.11 -2.78
N GLY A 54 9.03 7.41 -2.06
CA GLY A 54 9.03 7.34 -0.58
C GLY A 54 8.69 8.67 0.11
N HIS A 55 8.23 9.67 -0.66
CA HIS A 55 7.80 10.96 -0.14
C HIS A 55 6.26 10.96 -0.04
N ILE A 56 5.76 11.33 1.14
CA ILE A 56 4.34 11.49 1.48
C ILE A 56 3.83 12.82 0.92
#